data_AF-A0A7L7RZK5-F1
#
_entry.id   AF-A0A7L7RZK5-F1
#
_cell.length_a   1.000
_cell.length_b   1.000
_cell.length_c   1.000
_cell.angle_alpha   90.00
_cell.angle_beta   90.00
_cell.angle_gamma   90.00
#
_symmetry.space_group_name_H-M   'P 1'
#
loop_
_entity.id
_entity.type
_entity.pdbx_description
1 polymer ?
#
loop_
_entity_poly.entity_id
_entity_poly.type
_entity_poly.pdbx_seq_one_letter_code
_entity_poly.pdbx_strand_id
1 'polypeptide(L)'
;KPTIIEVKTIIGFGAEKQGTSAVHGVPLGAEGITFAKKAYQWTHEDFEVPTEVTERFAQGLQARGEKAESAWNELFAKYEAEYPELAAEYKAAFANEAFEVELAAHDLGSSVASRVSSQQAIQQISEQVASFWGGSADLSASNNTMVKAEKDFQPGQYEGRNIWFGV
;
A
#
# COMPACT_ATOMS: atom_id res chain seq x y z
N LYS A 1 2.62 5.26 -16.59
CA LYS A 1 2.60 3.86 -17.08
C LYS A 1 3.17 2.99 -15.95
N PRO A 2 2.44 1.99 -15.43
CA PRO A 2 3.04 1.01 -14.53
C PRO A 2 4.12 0.20 -15.27
N THR A 3 5.12 -0.29 -14.55
CA THR A 3 6.26 -1.02 -15.13
C THR A 3 6.29 -2.44 -14.60
N ILE A 4 6.34 -3.42 -15.50
CA ILE A 4 6.65 -4.81 -15.21
C ILE A 4 8.06 -5.11 -15.72
N ILE A 5 8.92 -5.66 -14.86
CA ILE A 5 10.27 -6.10 -15.21
C ILE A 5 10.30 -7.63 -15.12
N GLU A 6 10.36 -8.30 -16.26
CA GLU A 6 10.49 -9.75 -16.31
C GLU A 6 11.94 -10.16 -16.00
N VAL A 7 12.19 -10.55 -14.75
CA VAL A 7 13.49 -11.09 -14.34
C VAL A 7 13.48 -12.59 -14.56
N LYS A 8 14.19 -13.07 -15.58
CA LYS A 8 14.37 -14.50 -15.84
C LYS A 8 15.30 -15.09 -14.77
N THR A 9 14.77 -15.98 -13.95
CA THR A 9 15.52 -16.67 -12.88
C THR A 9 15.44 -18.19 -13.03
N ILE A 10 16.28 -18.90 -12.27
CA ILE A 10 16.20 -20.35 -12.10
C ILE A 10 15.70 -20.59 -10.68
N ILE A 11 14.53 -21.23 -10.53
CA ILE A 11 14.01 -21.58 -9.21
C ILE A 11 14.97 -22.55 -8.50
N GLY A 12 15.29 -22.26 -7.24
CA GLY A 12 16.26 -23.04 -6.47
C GLY A 12 17.66 -23.10 -7.10
N PHE A 13 18.06 -22.06 -7.85
CA PHE A 13 19.42 -21.93 -8.41
C PHE A 13 20.49 -22.33 -7.38
N GLY A 14 21.39 -23.24 -7.73
CA GLY A 14 22.40 -23.82 -6.84
C GLY A 14 22.03 -25.17 -6.24
N ALA A 15 20.75 -25.49 -6.09
CA ALA A 15 20.30 -26.82 -5.65
C ALA A 15 20.43 -27.86 -6.77
N GLU A 16 20.54 -29.15 -6.40
CA GLU A 16 20.64 -30.26 -7.36
C GLU A 16 19.44 -30.31 -8.33
N LYS A 17 18.24 -30.02 -7.83
CA LYS A 17 16.98 -30.01 -8.58
C LYS A 17 16.57 -28.60 -9.06
N GLN A 18 17.51 -27.67 -9.19
CA GLN A 18 17.25 -26.31 -9.69
C GLN A 18 16.47 -26.34 -11.02
N GLY A 19 15.57 -25.38 -11.22
CA GLY A 19 14.75 -25.29 -12.44
C GLY A 19 13.58 -26.27 -12.50
N THR A 20 13.33 -27.05 -11.44
CA THR A 20 12.20 -28.01 -11.38
C THR A 20 11.20 -27.65 -10.29
N SER A 21 10.00 -28.23 -10.34
CA SER A 21 8.98 -28.01 -9.30
C SER A 21 9.34 -28.64 -7.95
N ALA A 22 10.32 -29.56 -7.91
CA ALA A 22 10.70 -30.26 -6.69
C ALA A 22 11.32 -29.34 -5.62
N VAL A 23 11.84 -28.16 -6.01
CA VAL A 23 12.43 -27.16 -5.09
C VAL A 23 11.44 -26.07 -4.66
N HIS A 24 10.16 -26.17 -5.04
CA HIS A 24 9.18 -25.10 -4.81
C HIS A 24 8.67 -25.03 -3.36
N GLY A 25 8.25 -26.16 -2.79
CA GLY A 25 7.47 -26.19 -1.55
C GLY A 25 7.93 -27.20 -0.50
N VAL A 26 9.12 -27.79 -0.68
CA VAL A 26 9.67 -28.80 0.22
C VAL A 26 11.09 -28.39 0.61
N PRO A 27 11.51 -28.56 1.87
CA PRO A 27 12.90 -28.35 2.27
C PRO A 27 13.86 -29.16 1.39
N LEU A 28 15.03 -28.59 1.08
CA LEU A 28 16.06 -29.28 0.30
C LEU A 28 16.62 -30.53 1.01
N GLY A 29 16.45 -30.62 2.34
CA GLY A 29 17.12 -31.60 3.18
C GLY A 29 18.60 -31.27 3.40
N ALA A 30 19.25 -31.96 4.34
CA ALA A 30 20.64 -31.69 4.72
C ALA A 30 21.63 -31.85 3.54
N GLU A 31 21.44 -32.89 2.73
CA GLU A 31 22.25 -33.14 1.53
C GLU A 31 22.05 -32.03 0.47
N GLY A 32 20.80 -31.63 0.22
CA GLY A 32 20.48 -30.56 -0.72
C GLY A 32 21.01 -29.20 -0.29
N ILE A 33 20.99 -28.89 1.02
CA ILE A 33 21.61 -27.67 1.58
C ILE A 33 23.13 -27.70 1.35
N THR A 34 23.77 -28.85 1.62
CA THR A 34 25.22 -29.03 1.42
C THR A 34 25.60 -28.86 -0.05
N PHE A 35 24.81 -29.42 -0.97
CA PHE A 35 24.98 -29.25 -2.41
C PHE A 35 24.89 -27.77 -2.82
N ALA A 36 23.86 -27.06 -2.34
CA ALA A 36 23.66 -25.65 -2.65
C ALA A 36 24.78 -24.76 -2.09
N LYS A 37 25.18 -24.95 -0.82
CA LYS A 37 26.32 -24.22 -0.23
C LYS A 37 27.59 -24.40 -1.06
N LYS A 38 27.88 -25.63 -1.50
CA LYS A 38 29.00 -25.90 -2.40
C LYS A 38 28.89 -25.16 -3.74
N ALA A 39 27.70 -25.12 -4.36
CA ALA A 39 27.48 -24.40 -5.60
C ALA A 39 27.71 -22.88 -5.47
N TYR A 40 27.37 -22.30 -4.31
CA TYR A 40 27.63 -20.89 -4.00
C TYR A 40 29.05 -20.60 -3.51
N GLN A 41 29.87 -21.64 -3.30
CA GLN A 41 31.17 -21.53 -2.62
C GLN A 41 31.03 -20.95 -1.21
N TRP A 42 29.92 -21.25 -0.55
CA TRP A 42 29.58 -20.76 0.78
C TRP A 42 30.22 -21.63 1.87
N THR A 43 31.05 -21.02 2.70
CA THR A 43 31.81 -21.72 3.76
C THR A 43 31.37 -21.37 5.18
N HIS A 44 30.36 -20.52 5.34
CA HIS A 44 29.89 -20.09 6.66
C HIS A 44 28.85 -21.06 7.24
N GLU A 45 28.70 -20.99 8.56
CA GLU A 45 27.79 -21.82 9.32
C GLU A 45 26.31 -21.49 9.04
N ASP A 46 25.42 -22.34 9.54
CA ASP A 46 23.98 -22.09 9.45
C ASP A 46 23.62 -20.80 10.20
N PHE A 47 22.84 -19.94 9.55
CA PHE A 47 22.39 -18.63 10.07
C PHE A 47 23.52 -17.61 10.32
N GLU A 48 24.72 -17.82 9.76
CA GLU A 48 25.79 -16.84 9.80
C GLU A 48 25.60 -15.75 8.73
N VAL A 49 25.80 -14.49 9.12
CA VAL A 49 25.81 -13.34 8.20
C VAL A 49 27.22 -12.73 8.21
N PRO A 50 27.98 -12.82 7.10
CA PRO A 50 29.32 -12.24 7.01
C PRO A 50 29.30 -10.72 7.24
N THR A 51 30.35 -10.20 7.89
CA THR A 51 30.44 -8.78 8.26
C THR A 51 30.38 -7.86 7.05
N GLU A 52 30.99 -8.23 5.93
CA GLU A 52 30.94 -7.45 4.71
C GLU A 52 29.51 -7.32 4.13
N VAL A 53 28.64 -8.31 4.40
CA VAL A 53 27.23 -8.24 4.01
C VAL A 53 26.49 -7.24 4.89
N THR A 54 26.65 -7.30 6.22
CA THR A 54 25.99 -6.34 7.12
C THR A 54 26.46 -4.91 6.85
N GLU A 55 27.76 -4.70 6.65
CA GLU A 55 28.33 -3.40 6.28
C GLU A 55 27.78 -2.89 4.94
N ARG A 56 27.66 -3.76 3.93
CA ARG A 56 27.09 -3.39 2.64
C ARG A 56 25.65 -2.91 2.76
N PHE A 57 24.83 -3.59 3.56
CA PHE A 57 23.43 -3.20 3.79
C PHE A 57 23.34 -1.92 4.64
N ALA A 58 24.17 -1.77 5.66
CA ALA A 58 24.20 -0.56 6.48
C ALA A 58 24.55 0.68 5.63
N GLN A 59 25.58 0.59 4.79
CA GLN A 59 26.02 1.70 3.94
C GLN A 59 25.07 1.96 2.75
N GLY A 60 24.57 0.91 2.11
CA GLY A 60 23.81 1.02 0.86
C GLY A 60 22.31 1.22 1.03
N LEU A 61 21.73 0.69 2.12
CA LEU A 61 20.30 0.70 2.38
C LEU A 61 19.97 1.59 3.59
N GLN A 62 20.54 1.30 4.75
CA GLN A 62 20.20 2.00 6.00
C GLN A 62 20.57 3.49 5.92
N ALA A 63 21.83 3.82 5.67
CA ALA A 63 22.29 5.20 5.60
C ALA A 63 21.56 6.02 4.53
N ARG A 64 21.20 5.38 3.41
CA ARG A 64 20.40 6.01 2.35
C ARG A 64 18.97 6.29 2.80
N GLY A 65 18.34 5.34 3.49
CA GLY A 65 16.99 5.47 4.04
C GLY A 65 16.92 6.58 5.09
N GLU A 66 17.80 6.53 6.08
CA GLU A 66 17.90 7.52 7.17
C GLU A 66 18.08 8.94 6.61
N LYS A 67 18.99 9.10 5.63
CA LYS A 67 19.20 10.40 4.98
C LYS A 67 17.95 10.90 4.25
N ALA A 68 17.26 10.01 3.52
CA ALA A 68 16.07 10.39 2.77
C ALA A 68 14.91 10.77 3.70
N GLU A 69 14.72 10.01 4.79
CA GLU A 69 13.69 10.27 5.80
C GLU A 69 13.99 11.54 6.58
N SER A 70 15.24 11.78 6.99
CA SER A 70 15.64 13.03 7.64
C SER A 70 15.35 14.24 6.74
N ALA A 71 15.69 14.15 5.45
CA ALA A 71 15.39 15.22 4.49
C ALA A 71 13.88 15.41 4.30
N TRP A 72 13.10 14.33 4.31
CA TRP A 72 11.64 14.40 4.25
C TRP A 72 11.05 15.05 5.51
N ASN A 73 11.54 14.71 6.70
CA ASN A 73 11.09 15.31 7.97
C ASN A 73 11.37 16.82 8.01
N GLU A 74 12.54 17.26 7.55
CA GLU A 74 12.85 18.69 7.43
C GLU A 74 11.95 19.41 6.43
N LEU A 75 11.66 18.76 5.28
CA LEU A 75 10.73 19.30 4.28
C LEU A 75 9.31 19.40 4.85
N PHE A 76 8.85 18.35 5.53
CA PHE A 76 7.51 18.27 6.08
C PHE A 76 7.31 19.29 7.22
N ALA A 77 8.32 19.53 8.05
CA ALA A 77 8.28 20.60 9.06
C ALA A 77 8.11 22.00 8.44
N LYS A 78 8.76 22.26 7.30
CA LYS A 78 8.56 23.53 6.55
C LYS A 78 7.16 23.59 5.93
N TYR A 79 6.71 22.49 5.35
CA TYR A 79 5.35 22.37 4.81
C TYR A 79 4.29 22.63 5.87
N GLU A 80 4.45 22.10 7.08
CA GLU A 80 3.54 22.33 8.20
C GLU A 80 3.51 23.80 8.64
N ALA A 81 4.65 24.48 8.62
CA ALA A 81 4.70 25.91 8.94
C ALA A 81 4.03 26.78 7.86
N GLU A 82 4.11 26.39 6.58
CA GLU A 82 3.55 27.13 5.45
C GLU A 82 2.07 26.81 5.20
N TYR A 83 1.65 25.57 5.44
CA TYR A 83 0.30 25.03 5.18
C TYR A 83 -0.26 24.27 6.41
N PRO A 84 -0.52 24.96 7.53
CA PRO A 84 -0.85 24.30 8.80
C PRO A 84 -2.14 23.46 8.74
N GLU A 85 -3.17 23.94 8.02
CA GLU A 85 -4.44 23.22 7.89
C GLU A 85 -4.28 21.92 7.07
N LEU A 86 -3.61 22.00 5.91
CA LEU A 86 -3.36 20.82 5.06
C LEU A 86 -2.42 19.81 5.73
N ALA A 87 -1.44 20.27 6.52
CA ALA A 87 -0.56 19.39 7.28
C ALA A 87 -1.32 18.68 8.42
N ALA A 88 -2.25 19.36 9.08
CA ALA A 88 -3.12 18.74 10.08
C ALA A 88 -4.02 17.67 9.44
N GLU A 89 -4.62 17.97 8.28
CA GLU A 89 -5.42 17.00 7.52
C GLU A 89 -4.60 15.76 7.12
N TYR A 90 -3.39 15.97 6.58
CA TYR A 90 -2.47 14.89 6.25
C TYR A 90 -2.16 14.03 7.48
N LYS A 91 -1.77 14.63 8.61
CA LYS A 91 -1.46 13.89 9.84
C LYS A 91 -2.65 13.08 10.33
N ALA A 92 -3.84 13.67 10.36
CA ALA A 92 -5.07 13.00 10.76
C ALA A 92 -5.38 11.79 9.87
N ALA A 93 -5.19 11.91 8.54
CA ALA A 93 -5.41 10.82 7.60
C ALA A 93 -4.51 9.60 7.85
N PHE A 94 -3.31 9.79 8.42
CA PHE A 94 -2.38 8.71 8.74
C PHE A 94 -2.38 8.29 10.22
N ALA A 95 -3.13 8.98 11.09
CA ALA A 95 -3.16 8.72 12.53
C ALA A 95 -3.81 7.36 12.90
N ASN A 96 -4.55 6.74 11.97
CA ASN A 96 -5.37 5.53 12.20
C ASN A 96 -6.42 5.72 13.32
N GLU A 97 -6.87 6.96 13.51
CA GLU A 97 -7.95 7.29 14.43
C GLU A 97 -9.30 7.22 13.69
N ALA A 98 -10.36 6.92 14.43
CA ALA A 98 -11.70 6.94 13.86
C ALA A 98 -12.14 8.39 13.60
N PHE A 99 -12.75 8.63 12.45
CA PHE A 99 -13.41 9.91 12.19
C PHE A 99 -14.74 9.93 12.92
N GLU A 100 -14.93 10.92 13.78
CA GLU A 100 -16.24 11.30 14.26
C GLU A 100 -17.00 11.96 13.11
N VAL A 101 -18.15 11.40 12.75
CA VAL A 101 -19.00 11.91 11.66
C VAL A 101 -20.41 12.12 12.18
N GLU A 102 -20.97 13.28 11.88
CA GLU A 102 -22.37 13.58 12.17
C GLU A 102 -23.22 13.24 10.95
N LEU A 103 -24.24 12.38 11.15
CA LEU A 103 -25.18 12.00 10.10
C LEU A 103 -26.58 12.47 10.48
N ALA A 104 -27.27 13.11 9.53
CA ALA A 104 -28.66 13.47 9.67
C ALA A 104 -29.53 12.21 9.82
N ALA A 105 -30.34 12.19 10.88
CA ALA A 105 -31.31 11.12 11.10
C ALA A 105 -32.47 11.19 10.10
N HIS A 106 -33.06 10.04 9.80
CA HIS A 106 -34.30 9.98 9.05
C HIS A 106 -35.51 10.15 9.97
N ASP A 107 -36.53 10.88 9.50
CA ASP A 107 -37.78 11.05 10.23
C ASP A 107 -38.52 9.72 10.43
N LEU A 108 -39.20 9.59 11.58
CA LEU A 108 -40.07 8.46 11.85
C LEU A 108 -41.20 8.37 10.82
N GLY A 109 -41.40 7.18 10.25
CA GLY A 109 -42.40 6.94 9.21
C GLY A 109 -41.91 7.21 7.78
N SER A 110 -40.66 7.66 7.58
CA SER A 110 -40.05 7.71 6.26
C SER A 110 -39.76 6.31 5.70
N SER A 111 -39.83 6.16 4.37
CA SER A 111 -39.49 4.92 3.67
C SER A 111 -38.43 5.20 2.61
N VAL A 112 -37.22 4.70 2.84
CA VAL A 112 -36.06 4.89 1.97
C VAL A 112 -35.35 3.54 1.82
N ALA A 113 -35.01 3.17 0.58
CA ALA A 113 -34.20 1.97 0.36
C ALA A 113 -32.81 2.15 0.98
N SER A 114 -32.25 1.13 1.62
CA SER A 114 -30.97 1.24 2.35
C SER A 114 -29.78 1.67 1.47
N ARG A 115 -29.81 1.35 0.16
CA ARG A 115 -28.82 1.87 -0.81
C ARG A 115 -28.90 3.39 -0.99
N VAL A 116 -30.09 3.97 -0.87
CA VAL A 116 -30.29 5.43 -0.97
C VAL A 116 -29.88 6.10 0.33
N SER A 117 -30.19 5.53 1.49
CA SER A 117 -29.68 6.07 2.77
C SER A 117 -28.16 5.91 2.89
N SER A 118 -27.58 4.83 2.36
CA SER A 118 -26.13 4.68 2.22
C SER A 118 -25.53 5.77 1.33
N GLN A 119 -26.16 6.11 0.19
CA GLN A 119 -25.71 7.24 -0.64
C GLN A 119 -25.72 8.57 0.12
N GLN A 120 -26.77 8.82 0.90
CA GLN A 120 -26.92 10.04 1.70
C GLN A 120 -25.84 10.11 2.79
N ALA A 121 -25.50 8.99 3.42
CA ALA A 121 -24.38 8.91 4.34
C ALA A 121 -23.04 9.14 3.63
N ILE A 122 -22.83 8.56 2.44
CA ILE A 122 -21.63 8.78 1.62
C ILE A 122 -21.43 10.26 1.30
N GLN A 123 -22.50 11.01 0.95
CA GLN A 123 -22.36 12.45 0.71
C GLN A 123 -21.93 13.19 1.98
N GLN A 124 -22.60 12.95 3.11
CA GLN A 124 -22.31 13.63 4.38
C GLN A 124 -20.92 13.31 4.93
N ILE A 125 -20.47 12.05 4.81
CA ILE A 125 -19.12 11.65 5.23
C ILE A 125 -18.09 12.33 4.33
N SER A 126 -18.32 12.41 3.01
CA SER A 126 -17.37 13.01 2.08
C SER A 126 -17.10 14.51 2.34
N GLU A 127 -18.08 15.21 2.91
CA GLU A 127 -17.99 16.62 3.31
C GLU A 127 -17.20 16.82 4.62
N GLN A 128 -17.20 15.81 5.50
CA GLN A 128 -16.57 15.88 6.83
C GLN A 128 -15.18 15.24 6.86
N VAL A 129 -14.93 14.25 6.00
CA VAL A 129 -13.72 13.43 5.99
C VAL A 129 -13.04 13.55 4.64
N ALA A 130 -12.07 14.45 4.53
CA ALA A 130 -11.36 14.73 3.27
C ALA A 130 -10.63 13.48 2.70
N SER A 131 -10.16 12.59 3.58
CA SER A 131 -9.53 11.32 3.20
C SER A 131 -10.50 10.23 2.74
N PHE A 132 -11.82 10.46 2.80
CA PHE A 132 -12.82 9.46 2.39
C PHE A 132 -12.93 9.39 0.86
N TRP A 133 -12.66 8.25 0.26
CA TRP A 133 -12.71 8.09 -1.19
C TRP A 133 -13.03 6.63 -1.51
N GLY A 134 -13.52 6.36 -2.71
CA GLY A 134 -13.98 5.03 -3.04
C GLY A 134 -14.69 4.98 -4.37
N GLY A 135 -15.33 3.86 -4.67
CA GLY A 135 -15.90 3.64 -5.98
C GLY A 135 -16.76 2.39 -6.06
N SER A 136 -17.07 1.99 -7.28
CA SER A 136 -17.79 0.74 -7.54
C SER A 136 -17.22 -0.01 -8.73
N ALA A 137 -17.46 -1.32 -8.72
CA ALA A 137 -17.16 -2.19 -9.84
C ALA A 137 -18.28 -2.08 -10.90
N ASP A 138 -18.25 -1.03 -11.72
CA ASP A 138 -19.22 -0.70 -12.78
C ASP A 138 -20.69 -0.57 -12.34
N LEU A 139 -20.94 -0.52 -11.04
CA LEU A 139 -22.29 -0.53 -10.46
C LEU A 139 -22.60 0.73 -9.66
N SER A 140 -21.84 1.81 -9.83
CA SER A 140 -22.02 3.04 -9.02
C SER A 140 -23.43 3.62 -9.11
N ALA A 141 -24.07 3.54 -10.28
CA ALA A 141 -25.46 3.97 -10.48
C ALA A 141 -26.51 3.03 -9.83
N SER A 142 -26.18 1.74 -9.69
CA SER A 142 -27.05 0.74 -9.06
C SER A 142 -26.90 0.70 -7.54
N ASN A 143 -25.66 0.85 -7.07
CA ASN A 143 -25.25 0.83 -5.67
C ASN A 143 -25.38 2.20 -5.00
N ASN A 144 -25.52 3.27 -5.79
CA ASN A 144 -25.60 4.66 -5.35
C ASN A 144 -24.36 5.13 -4.56
N THR A 145 -23.16 4.87 -5.07
CA THR A 145 -21.90 5.13 -4.35
C THR A 145 -21.14 6.39 -4.78
N MET A 146 -21.59 7.09 -5.83
CA MET A 146 -20.89 8.30 -6.31
C MET A 146 -21.01 9.46 -5.33
N VAL A 147 -19.89 10.10 -5.03
CA VAL A 147 -19.85 11.39 -4.33
C VAL A 147 -20.05 12.50 -5.36
N LYS A 148 -21.16 13.24 -5.26
CA LYS A 148 -21.60 14.21 -6.27
C LYS A 148 -20.72 15.45 -6.37
N ALA A 149 -20.20 15.91 -5.23
CA ALA A 149 -19.32 17.08 -5.16
C ALA A 149 -17.91 16.78 -5.68
N GLU A 150 -17.57 15.50 -5.85
CA GLU A 150 -16.23 15.04 -6.14
C GLU A 150 -16.03 14.67 -7.59
N LYS A 151 -14.78 14.80 -8.00
CA LYS A 151 -14.32 14.42 -9.33
C LYS A 151 -14.00 12.93 -9.40
N ASP A 152 -13.91 12.42 -10.62
CA ASP A 152 -13.41 11.07 -10.89
C ASP A 152 -11.89 10.99 -10.73
N PHE A 153 -11.40 9.90 -10.15
CA PHE A 153 -9.99 9.58 -10.08
C PHE A 153 -9.47 9.07 -11.43
N GLN A 154 -8.69 9.87 -12.15
CA GLN A 154 -8.17 9.49 -13.47
C GLN A 154 -6.85 10.19 -13.82
N PRO A 155 -6.08 9.70 -14.82
CA PRO A 155 -4.85 10.35 -15.26
C PRO A 155 -5.07 11.83 -15.61
N GLY A 156 -4.31 12.72 -14.96
CA GLY A 156 -4.46 14.18 -15.10
C GLY A 156 -5.44 14.81 -14.09
N GLN A 157 -6.10 14.00 -13.26
CA GLN A 157 -7.06 14.41 -12.24
C GLN A 157 -6.99 13.45 -11.04
N TYR A 158 -5.81 13.32 -10.45
CA TYR A 158 -5.55 12.36 -9.37
C TYR A 158 -6.12 12.80 -8.03
N GLU A 159 -6.60 14.03 -7.91
CA GLU A 159 -7.31 14.52 -6.73
C GLU A 159 -8.75 13.99 -6.63
N GLY A 160 -9.30 13.40 -7.71
CA GLY A 160 -10.66 12.89 -7.71
C GLY A 160 -10.87 11.74 -6.71
N ARG A 161 -12.01 11.74 -6.03
CA ARG A 161 -12.34 10.78 -4.96
C ARG A 161 -13.33 9.68 -5.39
N ASN A 162 -13.82 9.72 -6.63
CA ASN A 162 -14.64 8.65 -7.22
C ASN A 162 -13.79 7.70 -8.09
N ILE A 163 -13.65 6.44 -7.66
CA ILE A 163 -12.87 5.42 -8.36
C ILE A 163 -13.77 4.60 -9.28
N TRP A 164 -13.35 4.45 -10.53
CA TRP A 164 -13.97 3.56 -11.52
C TRP A 164 -13.17 2.26 -11.60
N PHE A 165 -13.58 1.23 -10.86
CA PHE A 165 -12.83 -0.02 -10.77
C PHE A 165 -12.92 -0.89 -12.03
N GLY A 166 -13.96 -0.72 -12.86
CA GLY A 166 -14.32 -1.69 -13.91
C GLY A 166 -15.15 -2.85 -13.35
N VAL A 167 -15.38 -3.89 -14.14
CA VAL A 167 -16.15 -5.09 -13.74
C VAL A 167 -15.26 -6.14 -13.10
#